data_AF-A0A250KZ94-F1
#
_entry.id   AF-A0A250KZ94-F1
#
_cell.length_a   1.000
_cell.length_b   1.000
_cell.length_c   1.000
_cell.angle_alpha   90.00
_cell.angle_beta   90.00
_cell.angle_gamma   90.00
#
_symmetry.space_group_name_H-M   'P 1'
#
loop_
_entity.id
_entity.type
_entity.pdbx_description
1 polymer ?
#
loop_
_entity_poly.entity_id
_entity_poly.type
_entity_poly.pdbx_seq_one_letter_code
_entity_poly.pdbx_strand_id
1 'polypeptide(L)'
;MKPAVCGVCGKSAIESHNGDWVTFSDYKHPDNEEIGHPDGLEWFCEMHLEEAKSLSTLVSREALEELRNRHPTTEKTKTRKENGGWLRRLLNRNE
;
A
#
# COMPACT_ATOMS: atom_id res chain seq x y z
N MET A 1 5.12 4.85 11.98
CA MET A 1 6.13 4.25 11.08
C MET A 1 5.48 3.08 10.35
N LYS A 2 5.40 3.11 9.01
CA LYS A 2 4.92 1.97 8.22
C LYS A 2 6.08 0.99 8.05
N PRO A 3 5.88 -0.32 8.22
CA PRO A 3 6.95 -1.29 8.00
C PRO A 3 7.36 -1.32 6.52
N ALA A 4 8.62 -1.63 6.24
CA ALA A 4 9.12 -1.89 4.89
C ALA A 4 8.50 -3.19 4.36
N VAL A 5 7.36 -3.04 3.70
CA VAL A 5 6.52 -4.13 3.18
C VAL A 5 6.13 -3.78 1.76
N CYS A 6 6.26 -4.75 0.86
CA CYS A 6 6.02 -4.56 -0.56
C CYS A 6 4.56 -4.15 -0.79
N GLY A 7 4.34 -2.98 -1.41
CA GLY A 7 2.99 -2.46 -1.71
C GLY A 7 2.16 -3.32 -2.68
N VAL A 8 2.78 -4.32 -3.31
CA VAL A 8 2.15 -5.24 -4.28
C VAL A 8 1.84 -6.60 -3.65
N CYS A 9 2.86 -7.27 -3.09
CA CYS A 9 2.74 -8.65 -2.61
C CYS A 9 2.78 -8.82 -1.09
N GLY A 10 3.00 -7.75 -0.33
CA GLY A 10 3.00 -7.81 1.13
C GLY A 10 4.22 -8.51 1.77
N LYS A 11 5.22 -8.95 0.99
CA LYS A 11 6.49 -9.43 1.53
C LYS A 11 7.20 -8.33 2.30
N SER A 12 7.70 -8.64 3.48
CA SER A 12 8.50 -7.72 4.29
C SER A 12 9.96 -7.67 3.85
N ALA A 13 10.67 -6.60 4.22
CA ALA A 13 12.12 -6.48 4.02
C ALA A 13 12.96 -7.57 4.74
N ILE A 14 12.37 -8.25 5.74
CA ILE A 14 13.01 -9.40 6.39
C ILE A 14 12.99 -10.62 5.46
N GLU A 15 11.93 -10.78 4.67
CA GLU A 15 11.76 -11.88 3.71
C GLU A 15 12.43 -11.60 2.36
N SER A 16 12.72 -10.34 2.06
CA SER A 16 13.27 -9.86 0.80
C SER A 16 14.37 -8.84 1.09
N HIS A 17 15.62 -9.32 1.07
CA HIS A 17 16.80 -8.55 1.45
C HIS A 17 17.23 -7.49 0.42
N ASN A 18 16.66 -7.53 -0.80
CA ASN A 18 17.08 -6.69 -1.93
C ASN A 18 15.96 -5.75 -2.42
N GLY A 19 15.00 -5.44 -1.56
CA GLY A 19 14.00 -4.42 -1.85
C GLY A 19 14.46 -3.01 -1.48
N ASP A 20 13.79 -2.01 -2.03
CA ASP A 20 14.15 -0.59 -1.83
C ASP A 20 12.92 0.31 -1.79
N TRP A 21 13.11 1.53 -1.31
CA TRP A 21 12.10 2.58 -1.30
C TRP A 21 12.02 3.31 -2.64
N VAL A 22 10.81 3.58 -3.09
CA VAL A 22 10.53 4.33 -4.31
C VAL A 22 9.69 5.55 -3.96
N THR A 23 10.15 6.71 -4.40
CA THR A 23 9.41 7.97 -4.37
C THR A 23 8.57 8.11 -5.64
N PHE A 24 7.31 8.47 -5.47
CA PHE A 24 6.34 8.77 -6.51
C PHE A 24 6.14 10.29 -6.65
N SER A 25 5.33 10.72 -7.62
CA SER A 25 5.16 12.14 -7.92
C SER A 25 4.45 12.95 -6.82
N ASP A 26 3.71 12.28 -5.94
CA ASP A 26 3.10 12.83 -4.74
C ASP A 26 4.02 12.81 -3.52
N TYR A 27 5.32 12.51 -3.69
CA TYR A 27 6.27 12.50 -2.60
C TYR A 27 6.40 13.89 -1.96
N LYS A 28 6.04 13.96 -0.69
CA LYS A 28 6.28 15.13 0.15
C LYS A 28 7.31 14.76 1.19
N HIS A 29 8.43 15.47 1.15
CA HIS A 29 9.40 15.36 2.24
C HIS A 29 8.69 15.77 3.52
N PRO A 30 8.75 14.96 4.60
CA PRO A 30 8.12 15.35 5.84
C PRO A 30 8.84 16.60 6.32
N ASP A 31 8.09 17.70 6.47
CA ASP A 31 8.53 18.79 7.31
C ASP A 31 8.65 18.24 8.73
N ASN A 32 9.59 18.77 9.53
CA ASN A 32 10.01 18.21 10.83
C ASN A 32 8.89 18.00 11.88
N GLU A 33 7.64 18.32 11.55
CA GLU A 33 6.45 18.25 12.40
C GLU A 33 5.50 17.09 12.05
N GLU A 34 5.69 16.36 10.93
CA GLU A 34 4.83 15.23 10.57
C GLU A 34 5.31 13.92 11.21
N ILE A 35 4.59 13.46 12.25
CA ILE A 35 4.75 12.12 12.84
C ILE A 35 4.03 11.10 11.93
N GLY A 36 4.54 10.92 10.72
CA GLY A 36 3.88 10.13 9.66
C GLY A 36 4.87 9.43 8.73
N HIS A 37 4.35 8.52 7.92
CA HIS A 37 5.06 8.11 6.71
C HIS A 37 4.87 9.22 5.69
N PRO A 38 5.92 9.73 5.03
CA PRO A 38 5.73 10.67 3.95
C PRO A 38 4.85 10.07 2.85
N ASP A 39 3.88 10.86 2.41
CA ASP A 39 3.08 10.55 1.22
C ASP A 39 4.02 10.30 0.04
N GLY A 40 3.58 9.47 -0.91
CA GLY A 40 4.36 9.21 -2.12
C GLY A 40 5.63 8.40 -1.94
N LEU A 41 5.91 7.83 -0.76
CA LEU A 41 7.04 6.94 -0.54
C LEU A 41 6.52 5.52 -0.24
N GLU A 42 6.99 4.51 -0.95
CA GLU A 42 6.59 3.11 -0.72
C GLU A 42 7.76 2.16 -0.90
N TRP A 43 7.76 1.03 -0.19
CA TRP A 43 8.81 0.02 -0.29
C TRP A 43 8.38 -1.11 -1.23
N PHE A 44 9.31 -1.65 -2.02
CA PHE A 44 9.07 -2.75 -2.95
C PHE A 44 10.16 -3.82 -2.82
N CYS A 45 9.77 -5.09 -2.89
CA CYS A 45 10.71 -6.22 -2.97
C CYS A 45 11.42 -6.24 -4.34
N GLU A 46 12.52 -6.97 -4.46
CA GLU A 46 13.32 -7.04 -5.69
C GLU A 46 12.51 -7.38 -6.95
N MET A 47 11.48 -8.21 -6.81
CA MET A 47 10.60 -8.63 -7.91
C MET A 47 9.76 -7.49 -8.51
N HIS A 48 9.37 -6.49 -7.70
CA HIS A 48 8.47 -5.42 -8.15
C HIS A 48 9.17 -4.06 -8.21
N LEU A 49 10.44 -3.98 -7.79
CA LEU A 49 11.17 -2.73 -7.64
C LEU A 49 11.38 -2.00 -8.97
N GLU A 50 11.84 -2.70 -10.02
CA GLU A 50 12.14 -2.07 -11.31
C GLU A 50 10.87 -1.55 -12.01
N GLU A 51 9.78 -2.30 -11.94
CA GLU A 51 8.49 -1.83 -12.46
C GLU A 51 7.95 -0.66 -11.65
N ALA A 52 8.09 -0.67 -10.32
CA ALA A 52 7.70 0.46 -9.48
C ALA A 52 8.48 1.73 -9.84
N LYS A 53 9.80 1.63 -10.08
CA LYS A 53 10.61 2.76 -10.56
C LYS A 53 10.12 3.31 -11.89
N SER A 54 9.69 2.45 -12.82
CA SER A 54 9.15 2.87 -14.12
C SER A 54 7.85 3.67 -14.01
N LEU A 55 7.12 3.54 -12.89
CA LEU A 55 5.86 4.24 -12.60
C LEU A 55 6.05 5.39 -11.60
N SER A 56 7.29 5.76 -11.26
CA SER A 56 7.60 6.84 -10.31
C SER A 56 7.02 8.21 -10.69
N THR A 57 6.67 8.40 -11.97
CA THR A 57 6.01 9.62 -12.44
C THR A 57 4.53 9.69 -12.09
N LEU A 58 3.89 8.57 -11.77
CA LEU A 58 2.50 8.51 -11.31
C LEU A 58 2.39 8.83 -9.82
N VAL A 59 1.18 9.18 -9.38
CA VAL A 59 0.85 9.27 -7.95
C VAL A 59 0.93 7.88 -7.34
N SER A 60 1.47 7.75 -6.12
CA SER A 60 1.68 6.47 -5.44
C SER A 60 0.47 5.53 -5.46
N ARG A 61 -0.73 6.06 -5.22
CA ARG A 61 -1.98 5.30 -5.28
C ARG A 61 -2.22 4.66 -6.64
N GLU A 62 -1.99 5.41 -7.72
CA GLU A 62 -2.20 4.98 -9.10
C GLU A 62 -1.12 4.00 -9.53
N ALA A 63 0.15 4.27 -9.20
CA ALA A 63 1.25 3.35 -9.44
C ALA A 63 1.00 1.99 -8.77
N LEU A 64 0.55 1.99 -7.51
CA LEU A 64 0.22 0.77 -6.78
C LEU A 64 -0.97 0.02 -7.38
N GLU A 65 -1.98 0.73 -7.87
CA GLU A 65 -3.11 0.11 -8.56
C GLU A 65 -2.66 -0.57 -9.86
N GLU A 66 -1.86 0.13 -10.67
CA GLU A 66 -1.29 -0.40 -11.90
C GLU A 66 -0.38 -1.63 -11.63
N LEU A 67 0.49 -1.56 -10.63
CA LEU A 67 1.35 -2.68 -10.24
C LEU A 67 0.53 -3.90 -9.78
N ARG A 68 -0.53 -3.70 -8.99
CA ARG A 68 -1.40 -4.81 -8.56
C ARG A 68 -2.21 -5.41 -9.70
N ASN A 69 -2.57 -4.61 -10.72
CA ASN A 69 -3.23 -5.11 -11.92
C ASN A 69 -2.30 -5.99 -12.76
N ARG A 70 -1.01 -5.64 -12.83
CA ARG A 70 0.03 -6.43 -13.53
C ARG A 70 0.44 -7.67 -12.77
N HIS A 71 0.43 -7.61 -11.44
CA HIS A 71 0.81 -8.68 -10.53
C HIS A 71 -0.38 -9.07 -9.64
N PRO A 72 -1.43 -9.72 -10.20
CA PRO A 72 -2.58 -10.15 -9.43
C PRO A 72 -2.12 -11.19 -8.40
N THR A 73 -1.97 -10.75 -7.15
CA THR A 73 -1.65 -11.64 -6.04
C THR A 73 -2.91 -12.36 -5.58
N THR A 74 -2.82 -13.66 -5.35
CA THR A 74 -3.94 -14.49 -4.87
C THR A 74 -4.22 -14.29 -3.36
N GLU A 75 -3.49 -13.40 -2.69
CA GLU A 75 -3.50 -13.28 -1.24
C GLU A 75 -4.13 -11.97 -0.77
N LYS A 76 -5.45 -12.07 -0.55
CA LYS A 76 -6.27 -11.37 0.45
C LYS A 76 -5.77 -9.96 0.82
N THR A 77 -6.31 -8.98 0.12
CA THR A 77 -6.58 -7.65 0.66
C THR A 77 -7.13 -7.77 2.08
N LYS A 78 -6.29 -7.54 3.10
CA LYS A 78 -6.79 -7.16 4.43
C LYS A 78 -7.43 -5.80 4.25
N THR A 79 -8.70 -5.80 3.89
CA THR A 79 -9.58 -4.63 3.94
C THR A 79 -9.34 -3.94 5.28
N ARG A 80 -8.86 -2.70 5.21
CA ARG A 80 -8.84 -1.78 6.35
C ARG A 80 -10.28 -1.75 6.86
N LYS A 81 -10.51 -2.38 8.02
CA LYS A 81 -11.82 -2.46 8.65
C LYS A 81 -12.20 -1.05 9.08
N GLU A 82 -12.87 -0.32 8.20
CA GLU A 82 -13.56 0.92 8.57
C GLU A 82 -14.58 0.55 9.64
N ASN A 83 -14.29 0.93 10.88
CA ASN A 83 -15.19 0.73 12.02
C ASN A 83 -16.39 1.69 11.90
N GLY A 84 -17.29 1.42 10.95
CA GLY A 84 -18.50 2.21 10.68
C GLY A 84 -19.79 1.38 10.57
N GLY A 85 -19.83 0.18 11.13
CA GLY A 85 -20.89 -0.81 10.87
C GLY A 85 -21.68 -1.32 12.08
N TRP A 86 -21.86 -0.54 13.16
CA TRP A 86 -22.67 -0.94 14.33
C TRP A 86 -24.19 -0.71 14.16
N LEU A 87 -24.69 -0.37 12.97
CA LEU A 87 -26.05 0.19 12.79
C LEU A 87 -27.00 -0.51 11.79
N ARG A 88 -26.84 -1.80 11.48
CA ARG A 88 -27.87 -2.53 10.70
C ARG A 88 -28.10 -3.97 11.18
N ARG A 89 -28.65 -4.12 12.38
CA ARG A 89 -29.27 -5.39 12.81
C ARG A 89 -30.46 -5.17 13.75
N LEU A 90 -31.41 -4.32 13.33
CA LEU A 90 -32.65 -4.08 14.08
C LEU A 90 -33.95 -4.24 13.27
N LEU A 91 -33.91 -4.77 12.04
CA LEU A 91 -35.14 -5.02 11.27
C LEU A 91 -35.01 -6.31 10.45
N ASN A 92 -35.20 -7.46 11.11
CA ASN A 92 -35.89 -8.62 10.55
C ASN A 92 -36.08 -9.68 11.65
N ARG A 93 -37.08 -9.42 12.49
CA ARG A 93 -37.74 -10.41 13.32
C ARG A 93 -39.22 -10.35 12.95
N ASN A 94 -39.60 -11.19 12.00
CA ASN A 94 -40.91 -11.50 11.46
C ASN A 94 -40.55 -12.36 10.22
N GLU A 95 -40.92 -13.62 10.08
CA GLU A 95 -42.11 -14.37 10.53
C GLU A 95 -41.73 -15.83 10.83
#